data_AF-F7Y692-F1
#
_entry.id   AF-F7Y692-F1
#
_cell.length_a   1.000
_cell.length_b   1.000
_cell.length_c   1.000
_cell.angle_alpha   90.00
_cell.angle_beta   90.00
_cell.angle_gamma   90.00
#
_symmetry.space_group_name_H-M   'P 1'
#
loop_
_entity.id
_entity.type
_entity.pdbx_description
1 polymer ?
#
loop_
_entity_poly.entity_id
_entity_poly.type
_entity_poly.pdbx_seq_one_letter_code
_entity_poly.pdbx_strand_id
1 'polypeptide(L)'
;MTNSLDAGSGTTATQPAAKVETPLKKKAQRSPRAKVEPRPPARKNAPNAASQAQQIPAAAVRTGRKIYSENERAQMLALIQKSISGGATHKSAVKQAGISEQTYYQWKRAALPASVGDDLKDLVALEEENKRLKSLLAERLRKENAELKRKLELE
;
A
#
# COMPACT_ATOMS: atom_id res chain seq x y z
N MET A 1 45.66 46.80 24.15
CA MET A 1 44.18 46.83 24.12
C MET A 1 43.69 45.87 25.16
N THR A 2 43.33 46.43 26.32
CA THR A 2 42.65 45.76 27.42
C THR A 2 41.22 45.43 26.99
N ASN A 3 40.72 44.24 27.29
CA ASN A 3 39.32 44.13 27.65
C ASN A 3 39.14 43.15 28.81
N SER A 4 38.39 43.66 29.78
CA SER A 4 38.18 43.20 31.14
C SER A 4 36.78 42.60 31.25
N LEU A 5 36.63 41.63 32.17
CA LEU A 5 35.41 41.31 32.94
C LEU A 5 34.25 40.71 32.09
N ASP A 6 33.38 39.83 32.57
CA ASP A 6 32.93 39.54 33.92
C ASP A 6 32.31 38.12 34.00
N ALA A 7 32.21 37.66 35.23
CA ALA A 7 31.67 36.41 35.73
C ALA A 7 30.23 36.10 35.27
N GLY A 8 29.88 34.82 35.42
CA GLY A 8 28.54 34.33 35.15
C GLY A 8 27.50 34.68 36.20
N SER A 9 26.25 34.39 35.87
CA SER A 9 25.32 33.69 36.73
C SER A 9 24.13 33.24 35.89
N GLY A 10 23.59 32.06 36.20
CA GLY A 10 22.44 31.50 35.51
C GLY A 10 21.15 32.26 35.80
N THR A 11 20.13 31.97 35.01
CA THR A 11 18.72 31.95 35.43
C THR A 11 17.88 31.31 34.34
N THR A 12 17.41 30.10 34.64
CA THR A 12 16.04 29.61 34.43
C THR A 12 15.19 30.31 33.36
N ALA A 13 15.02 29.64 32.21
CA ALA A 13 13.81 29.79 31.40
C ALA A 13 13.00 28.49 31.47
N THR A 14 12.15 28.43 32.49
CA THR A 14 10.99 27.57 32.60
C THR A 14 10.19 27.62 31.30
N GLN A 15 10.14 26.50 30.55
CA GLN A 15 9.07 26.28 29.58
C GLN A 15 7.94 25.54 30.29
N PRO A 16 6.69 26.05 30.26
CA PRO A 16 5.56 25.39 30.88
C PRO A 16 5.13 24.19 30.03
N ALA A 17 4.85 23.10 30.72
CA ALA A 17 4.16 21.93 30.20
C ALA A 17 2.79 22.35 29.63
N ALA A 18 2.70 22.46 28.31
CA ALA A 18 1.44 22.54 27.59
C ALA A 18 0.99 21.12 27.23
N LYS A 19 0.02 20.67 28.00
CA LYS A 19 -0.82 19.49 27.81
C LYS A 19 -1.31 19.43 26.36
N VAL A 20 -0.83 18.46 25.57
CA VAL A 20 -1.40 18.15 24.26
C VAL A 20 -2.73 17.46 24.50
N GLU A 21 -3.78 18.28 24.60
CA GLU A 21 -5.15 17.82 24.43
C GLU A 21 -5.33 17.37 22.98
N THR A 22 -5.45 16.07 22.80
CA THR A 22 -6.01 15.46 21.59
C THR A 22 -7.38 16.08 21.27
N PRO A 23 -7.59 16.65 20.07
CA PRO A 23 -8.93 17.06 19.67
C PRO A 23 -9.74 15.79 19.37
N LEU A 24 -10.56 15.41 20.35
CA LEU A 24 -11.66 14.47 20.22
C LEU A 24 -12.57 14.95 19.08
N LYS A 25 -12.43 14.33 17.90
CA LYS A 25 -13.42 14.43 16.83
C LYS A 25 -14.75 13.92 17.38
N LYS A 26 -15.69 14.82 17.59
CA LYS A 26 -17.08 14.52 17.95
C LYS A 26 -17.65 13.50 16.95
N LYS A 27 -17.94 12.30 17.48
CA LYS A 27 -18.79 11.30 16.83
C LYS A 27 -20.16 11.93 16.61
N ALA A 28 -20.48 12.26 15.37
CA ALA A 28 -21.86 12.46 14.95
C ALA A 28 -22.56 11.10 14.98
N GLN A 29 -23.40 10.94 15.99
CA GLN A 29 -24.24 9.78 16.25
C GLN A 29 -25.24 9.61 15.09
N ARG A 30 -24.99 8.65 14.20
CA ARG A 30 -25.98 8.21 13.21
C ARG A 30 -26.98 7.29 13.92
N SER A 31 -28.24 7.69 13.88
CA SER A 31 -29.38 6.99 14.48
C SER A 31 -29.43 5.50 14.07
N PRO A 32 -29.87 4.59 14.96
CA PRO A 32 -29.91 3.16 14.67
C PRO A 32 -31.05 2.86 13.69
N ARG A 33 -30.70 2.54 12.43
CA ARG A 33 -31.66 2.03 11.46
C ARG A 33 -31.88 0.54 11.72
N ALA A 34 -33.12 0.20 12.04
CA ALA A 34 -33.59 -1.15 12.30
C ALA A 34 -33.26 -2.11 11.15
N LYS A 35 -32.98 -3.38 11.51
CA LYS A 35 -32.77 -4.51 10.61
C LYS A 35 -33.94 -4.61 9.62
N VAL A 36 -33.64 -4.61 8.32
CA VAL A 36 -34.57 -5.05 7.28
C VAL A 36 -33.92 -6.22 6.56
N GLU A 37 -34.50 -7.39 6.79
CA GLU A 37 -34.25 -8.67 6.16
C GLU A 37 -34.67 -8.63 4.67
N PRO A 38 -33.95 -9.28 3.73
CA PRO A 38 -34.26 -9.17 2.31
C PRO A 38 -35.50 -10.02 1.96
N ARG A 39 -36.64 -9.35 1.76
CA ARG A 39 -37.83 -9.97 1.14
C ARG A 39 -37.65 -10.11 -0.37
N PRO A 40 -38.02 -11.25 -0.98
CA PRO A 40 -37.91 -11.46 -2.42
C PRO A 40 -38.92 -10.60 -3.20
N PRO A 41 -38.60 -10.16 -4.44
CA PRO A 41 -39.50 -9.31 -5.20
C PRO A 41 -40.73 -10.08 -5.68
N ALA A 42 -41.89 -9.68 -5.18
CA ALA A 42 -43.19 -10.15 -5.63
C ALA A 42 -43.43 -9.75 -7.10
N ARG A 43 -43.55 -10.75 -7.98
CA ARG A 43 -44.01 -10.58 -9.36
C ARG A 43 -45.47 -10.15 -9.35
N LYS A 44 -45.77 -8.97 -9.88
CA LYS A 44 -47.13 -8.54 -10.22
C LYS A 44 -47.26 -8.55 -11.73
N ASN A 45 -47.92 -9.57 -12.27
CA ASN A 45 -48.36 -9.62 -13.65
C ASN A 45 -49.62 -8.77 -13.79
N ALA A 46 -49.61 -7.80 -14.72
CA ALA A 46 -50.81 -7.24 -15.34
C ALA A 46 -50.44 -6.78 -16.77
N PRO A 47 -51.39 -6.84 -17.73
CA PRO A 47 -51.05 -7.20 -19.11
C PRO A 47 -50.86 -6.00 -20.05
N ASN A 48 -49.93 -6.22 -20.98
CA ASN A 48 -49.97 -5.91 -22.41
C ASN A 48 -50.36 -4.47 -22.87
N ALA A 49 -49.34 -3.68 -23.20
CA ALA A 49 -49.42 -2.68 -24.26
C ALA A 49 -48.22 -2.91 -25.20
N ALA A 50 -48.53 -3.37 -26.40
CA ALA A 50 -47.56 -3.63 -27.46
C ALA A 50 -46.87 -2.33 -27.90
N SER A 51 -45.54 -2.39 -28.08
CA SER A 51 -44.85 -1.80 -29.25
C SER A 51 -43.36 -2.14 -29.27
N GLN A 52 -42.99 -2.85 -30.35
CA GLN A 52 -41.67 -2.97 -30.97
C GLN A 52 -40.61 -3.83 -30.27
N ALA A 53 -40.66 -5.13 -30.59
CA ALA A 53 -39.53 -6.03 -30.48
C ALA A 53 -38.45 -5.68 -31.51
N GLN A 54 -37.41 -4.96 -31.09
CA GLN A 54 -36.11 -5.06 -31.77
C GLN A 54 -35.41 -6.33 -31.25
N GLN A 55 -35.18 -7.26 -32.17
CA GLN A 55 -34.53 -8.52 -31.93
C GLN A 55 -33.09 -8.26 -31.45
N ILE A 56 -32.77 -8.65 -30.21
CA ILE A 56 -31.38 -8.79 -29.77
C ILE A 56 -30.94 -10.16 -30.30
N PRO A 57 -30.03 -10.24 -31.29
CA PRO A 57 -29.56 -11.54 -31.75
C PRO A 57 -28.82 -12.27 -30.62
N ALA A 58 -29.03 -13.59 -30.65
CA ALA A 58 -28.71 -14.56 -29.63
C ALA A 58 -27.28 -14.50 -29.07
N ALA A 59 -27.21 -14.78 -27.77
CA ALA A 59 -26.08 -15.32 -27.00
C ALA A 59 -24.74 -15.41 -27.74
N ALA A 60 -23.86 -14.43 -27.50
CA ALA A 60 -22.45 -14.55 -27.83
C ALA A 60 -21.88 -15.81 -27.17
N VAL A 61 -21.48 -16.78 -27.99
CA VAL A 61 -20.69 -17.94 -27.60
C VAL A 61 -19.44 -17.41 -26.91
N ARG A 62 -19.31 -17.65 -25.60
CA ARG A 62 -18.09 -17.32 -24.87
C ARG A 62 -17.00 -18.26 -25.36
N THR A 63 -16.15 -17.76 -26.25
CA THR A 63 -14.92 -18.43 -26.63
C THR A 63 -14.10 -18.68 -25.36
N GLY A 64 -13.48 -19.86 -25.27
CA GLY A 64 -12.67 -20.24 -24.11
C GLY A 64 -11.64 -19.17 -23.78
N ARG A 65 -11.31 -19.02 -22.48
CA ARG A 65 -10.34 -18.02 -22.01
C ARG A 65 -9.02 -18.22 -22.76
N LYS A 66 -8.61 -17.23 -23.57
CA LYS A 66 -7.31 -17.24 -24.24
C LYS A 66 -6.21 -17.11 -23.19
N ILE A 67 -5.33 -18.11 -23.08
CA ILE A 67 -4.19 -18.10 -22.17
C ILE A 67 -2.96 -17.72 -23.00
N TYR A 68 -2.35 -16.59 -22.66
CA TYR A 68 -1.11 -16.14 -23.28
C TYR A 68 0.09 -16.70 -22.53
N SER A 69 1.05 -17.26 -23.28
CA SER A 69 2.37 -17.64 -22.77
C SER A 69 3.20 -16.41 -22.42
N GLU A 70 4.26 -16.59 -21.63
CA GLU A 70 5.13 -15.47 -21.21
C GLU A 70 5.81 -14.78 -22.40
N ASN A 71 6.28 -15.57 -23.38
CA ASN A 71 6.87 -15.07 -24.61
C ASN A 71 5.88 -14.24 -25.44
N GLU A 72 4.62 -14.70 -25.56
CA GLU A 72 3.57 -13.93 -26.27
C GLU A 72 3.25 -12.62 -25.55
N ARG A 73 3.21 -12.61 -24.21
CA ARG A 73 2.98 -11.39 -23.44
C ARG A 73 4.12 -10.39 -23.67
N ALA A 74 5.37 -10.85 -23.65
CA ALA A 74 6.54 -10.00 -23.91
C ALA A 74 6.50 -9.41 -25.32
N GLN A 75 6.14 -10.20 -26.34
CA GLN A 75 5.99 -9.72 -27.71
C GLN A 75 4.88 -8.67 -27.83
N MET A 76 3.72 -8.89 -27.20
CA MET A 76 2.62 -7.91 -27.19
C MET A 76 3.01 -6.61 -26.48
N LEU A 77 3.74 -6.68 -25.35
CA LEU A 77 4.26 -5.50 -24.67
C LEU A 77 5.24 -4.72 -25.55
N ALA A 78 6.16 -5.43 -26.24
CA ALA A 78 7.11 -4.82 -27.16
C ALA A 78 6.41 -4.14 -28.35
N LEU A 79 5.37 -4.77 -28.90
CA LEU A 79 4.55 -4.19 -29.98
C LEU A 79 3.87 -2.88 -29.53
N ILE A 80 3.25 -2.89 -28.34
CA ILE A 80 2.60 -1.71 -27.77
C ILE A 80 3.63 -0.60 -27.53
N GLN A 81 4.81 -0.93 -26.99
CA GLN A 81 5.88 0.04 -26.77
C GLN A 81 6.39 0.63 -28.08
N LYS A 82 6.54 -0.18 -29.13
CA LYS A 82 6.92 0.30 -30.47
C LYS A 82 5.89 1.28 -31.03
N SER A 83 4.60 0.95 -30.94
CA SER A 83 3.53 1.86 -31.39
C SER A 83 3.55 3.18 -30.61
N ILE A 84 3.75 3.14 -29.29
CA ILE A 84 3.86 4.34 -28.45
C ILE A 84 5.09 5.17 -28.86
N SER A 85 6.23 4.53 -29.10
CA SER A 85 7.44 5.23 -29.56
C SER A 85 7.27 5.88 -30.93
N GLY A 86 6.37 5.33 -31.76
CA GLY A 86 5.95 5.91 -33.04
C GLY A 86 4.90 7.02 -32.92
N GLY A 87 4.59 7.49 -31.71
CA GLY A 87 3.64 8.57 -31.46
C GLY A 87 2.18 8.14 -31.27
N ALA A 88 1.88 6.84 -31.25
CA ALA A 88 0.54 6.38 -30.96
C ALA A 88 0.19 6.61 -29.48
N THR A 89 -1.05 7.03 -29.22
CA THR A 89 -1.55 7.10 -27.84
C THR A 89 -1.57 5.71 -27.21
N HIS A 90 -1.41 5.66 -25.89
CA HIS A 90 -1.42 4.38 -25.18
C HIS A 90 -2.69 3.55 -25.45
N LYS A 91 -3.85 4.21 -25.44
CA LYS A 91 -5.15 3.57 -25.69
C LYS A 91 -5.26 2.96 -27.09
N SER A 92 -4.78 3.68 -28.10
CA SER A 92 -4.80 3.19 -29.49
C SER A 92 -3.83 2.01 -29.67
N ALA A 93 -2.64 2.08 -29.10
CA ALA A 93 -1.64 1.01 -29.17
C ALA A 93 -2.13 -0.29 -28.51
N VAL A 94 -2.74 -0.19 -27.33
CA VAL A 94 -3.33 -1.33 -26.60
C VAL A 94 -4.48 -1.95 -27.38
N LYS A 95 -5.36 -1.11 -27.96
CA LYS A 95 -6.46 -1.56 -28.81
C LYS A 95 -5.97 -2.27 -30.07
N GLN A 96 -4.90 -1.77 -30.70
CA GLN A 96 -4.26 -2.41 -31.86
C GLN A 96 -3.65 -3.76 -31.52
N ALA A 97 -3.10 -3.94 -30.31
CA ALA A 97 -2.59 -5.22 -29.82
C ALA A 97 -3.69 -6.20 -29.39
N GLY A 98 -4.97 -5.80 -29.40
CA GLY A 98 -6.10 -6.66 -29.07
C GLY A 98 -6.20 -7.06 -27.60
N ILE A 99 -5.57 -6.28 -26.69
CA ILE A 99 -5.67 -6.49 -25.24
C ILE A 99 -6.34 -5.29 -24.56
N SER A 100 -6.76 -5.44 -23.30
CA SER A 100 -7.25 -4.32 -22.50
C SER A 100 -6.11 -3.57 -21.82
N GLU A 101 -6.30 -2.28 -21.53
CA GLU A 101 -5.32 -1.45 -20.80
C GLU A 101 -4.97 -2.07 -19.45
N GLN A 102 -5.99 -2.60 -18.76
CA GLN A 102 -5.82 -3.31 -17.50
C GLN A 102 -4.92 -4.55 -17.64
N THR A 103 -5.01 -5.27 -18.75
CA THR A 103 -4.15 -6.43 -19.02
C THR A 103 -2.72 -5.99 -19.30
N TYR A 104 -2.55 -4.92 -20.09
CA TYR A 104 -1.25 -4.33 -20.36
C TYR A 104 -0.52 -3.94 -19.07
N TYR A 105 -1.17 -3.21 -18.16
CA TYR A 105 -0.51 -2.78 -16.92
C TYR A 105 -0.18 -3.96 -15.99
N GLN A 106 -1.02 -4.98 -15.94
CA GLN A 106 -0.72 -6.20 -15.19
C GLN A 106 0.50 -6.92 -15.75
N TRP A 107 0.58 -7.10 -17.06
CA TRP A 107 1.73 -7.75 -17.69
C TRP A 107 2.98 -6.88 -17.61
N LYS A 108 2.86 -5.56 -17.76
CA LYS A 108 4.00 -4.64 -17.59
C LYS A 108 4.56 -4.70 -16.16
N ARG A 109 3.71 -4.76 -15.14
CA ARG A 109 4.13 -4.91 -13.74
C ARG A 109 4.80 -6.27 -13.49
N ALA A 110 4.32 -7.33 -14.12
CA ALA A 110 4.90 -8.67 -13.99
C ALA A 110 6.20 -8.86 -14.80
N ALA A 111 6.36 -8.12 -15.90
CA ALA A 111 7.55 -8.17 -16.75
C ALA A 111 8.73 -7.35 -16.19
N LEU A 112 8.46 -6.37 -15.33
CA LEU A 112 9.52 -5.76 -14.53
C LEU A 112 10.05 -6.83 -13.58
N PRO A 113 11.39 -7.02 -13.47
CA PRO A 113 11.94 -7.88 -12.45
C PRO A 113 11.37 -7.37 -11.12
N ALA A 114 10.60 -8.21 -10.45
CA ALA A 114 9.95 -7.82 -9.22
C ALA A 114 11.07 -7.44 -8.25
N SER A 115 11.22 -6.13 -7.98
CA SER A 115 12.09 -5.60 -6.91
C SER A 115 11.90 -6.37 -5.61
N VAL A 116 10.73 -6.98 -5.44
CA VAL A 116 10.38 -8.00 -4.44
C VAL A 116 11.54 -8.95 -4.11
N GLY A 117 12.33 -9.43 -5.08
CA GLY A 117 13.46 -10.33 -4.81
C GLY A 117 14.66 -9.66 -4.13
N ASP A 118 14.88 -8.37 -4.36
CA ASP A 118 15.90 -7.56 -3.72
C ASP A 118 15.37 -7.03 -2.37
N ASP A 119 14.15 -6.50 -2.37
CA ASP A 119 13.42 -6.05 -1.18
C ASP A 119 13.33 -7.16 -0.10
N LEU A 120 13.12 -8.42 -0.50
CA LEU A 120 13.10 -9.57 0.40
C LEU A 120 14.48 -9.86 1.01
N LYS A 121 15.55 -9.75 0.23
CA LYS A 121 16.93 -9.98 0.73
C LYS A 121 17.31 -8.89 1.71
N ASP A 122 16.99 -7.64 1.40
CA ASP A 122 17.22 -6.50 2.28
C ASP A 122 16.44 -6.64 3.59
N LEU A 123 15.20 -7.12 3.53
CA LEU A 123 14.40 -7.38 4.72
C LEU A 123 15.03 -8.44 5.62
N VAL A 124 15.52 -9.55 5.05
CA VAL A 124 16.21 -10.60 5.80
C VAL A 124 17.50 -10.07 6.44
N ALA A 125 18.30 -9.32 5.69
CA ALA A 125 19.53 -8.71 6.20
C ALA A 125 19.26 -7.75 7.37
N LEU A 126 18.20 -6.93 7.27
CA LEU A 126 17.78 -6.03 8.36
C LEU A 126 17.30 -6.80 9.60
N GLU A 127 16.59 -7.92 9.43
CA GLU A 127 16.17 -8.76 10.55
C GLU A 127 17.36 -9.40 11.28
N GLU A 128 18.36 -9.86 10.54
CA GLU A 128 19.59 -10.41 11.11
C GLU A 128 20.37 -9.36 11.90
N GLU A 129 20.57 -8.16 11.34
CA GLU A 129 21.25 -7.08 12.04
C GLU A 129 20.48 -6.65 13.28
N ASN A 130 19.14 -6.60 13.23
CA ASN A 130 18.33 -6.29 14.40
C ASN A 130 18.52 -7.33 15.53
N LYS A 131 18.57 -8.62 15.18
CA LYS A 131 18.85 -9.71 16.13
C LYS A 131 20.25 -9.57 16.74
N ARG A 132 21.25 -9.25 15.92
CA ARG A 132 22.63 -9.00 16.37
C ARG A 132 22.68 -7.83 17.35
N LEU A 133 22.11 -6.69 16.99
CA LEU A 133 22.09 -5.48 17.82
C LEU A 133 21.38 -5.70 19.15
N LYS A 134 20.22 -6.40 19.14
CA LYS A 134 19.51 -6.77 20.37
C LYS A 134 20.36 -7.65 21.28
N SER A 135 21.09 -8.61 20.71
CA SER A 135 21.97 -9.50 21.48
C SER A 135 23.12 -8.73 22.12
N LEU A 136 23.80 -7.87 21.35
CA LEU A 136 24.87 -7.00 21.86
C LEU A 136 24.39 -6.06 22.96
N LEU A 137 23.21 -5.46 22.79
CA LEU A 137 22.60 -4.60 23.81
C LEU A 137 22.32 -5.40 25.09
N ALA A 138 21.72 -6.58 24.97
CA ALA A 138 21.45 -7.44 26.13
C ALA A 138 22.72 -7.87 26.86
N GLU A 139 23.79 -8.21 26.13
CA GLU A 139 25.09 -8.54 26.72
C GLU A 139 25.70 -7.35 27.46
N ARG A 140 25.67 -6.16 26.85
CA ARG A 140 26.17 -4.92 27.47
C ARG A 140 25.41 -4.62 28.75
N LEU A 141 24.08 -4.64 28.71
CA LEU A 141 23.25 -4.41 29.90
C LEU A 141 23.51 -5.44 30.99
N ARG A 142 23.74 -6.71 30.65
CA ARG A 142 24.11 -7.74 31.63
C ARG A 142 25.44 -7.44 32.31
N LYS A 143 26.45 -6.99 31.56
CA LYS A 143 27.77 -6.60 32.10
C LYS A 143 27.64 -5.40 33.03
N GLU A 144 27.01 -4.32 32.55
CA GLU A 144 26.79 -3.11 33.35
C GLU A 144 25.99 -3.41 34.63
N ASN A 145 24.92 -4.20 34.54
CA ASN A 145 24.14 -4.61 35.71
C ASN A 145 24.96 -5.45 36.71
N ALA A 146 25.83 -6.34 36.22
CA ALA A 146 26.70 -7.12 37.09
C ALA A 146 27.75 -6.25 37.80
N GLU A 147 28.31 -5.25 37.11
CA GLU A 147 29.22 -4.28 37.69
C GLU A 147 28.53 -3.40 38.74
N LEU A 148 27.32 -2.92 38.45
CA LEU A 148 26.52 -2.14 39.39
C LEU A 148 26.17 -2.95 40.65
N LYS A 149 25.78 -4.23 40.48
CA LYS A 149 25.53 -5.12 41.61
C LYS A 149 26.78 -5.33 42.46
N ARG A 150 27.94 -5.58 41.83
CA ARG A 150 29.21 -5.71 42.56
C ARG A 150 29.58 -4.45 43.33
N LYS A 151 29.37 -3.27 42.76
CA LYS A 151 29.61 -2.00 43.46
C LYS A 151 28.67 -1.83 44.65
N LEU A 152 27.40 -2.17 44.50
CA LEU A 152 26.40 -2.09 45.56
C LEU A 152 26.64 -3.09 46.69
N GLU A 153 27.19 -4.27 46.38
CA GLU A 153 27.57 -5.30 47.37
C GLU A 153 28.89 -4.98 48.11
N LEU A 154 29.67 -4.01 47.63
CA LEU A 154 30.95 -3.58 48.19
C LEU A 154 30.86 -2.29 49.03
N GLU A 155 29.71 -1.63 49.07
CA GLU A 155 29.36 -0.53 49.98
C GLU A 155 28.46 -1.03 51.12
#